data_AF-A0A2U3KL91-F1
#
_entry.id   AF-A0A2U3KL91-F1
#
_cell.length_a   1.000
_cell.length_b   1.000
_cell.length_c   1.000
_cell.angle_alpha   90.00
_cell.angle_beta   90.00
_cell.angle_gamma   90.00
#
_symmetry.space_group_name_H-M   'P 1'
#
loop_
_entity.id
_entity.type
_entity.pdbx_description
1 polymer ?
#
loop_
_entity_poly.entity_id
_entity_poly.type
_entity_poly.pdbx_seq_one_letter_code
_entity_poly.pdbx_strand_id
1 'polypeptide(L)' 'MMSTGLTFGTISALFGLNHGIIDQGQYSHLVATVIGSAVIPTAIANARFLPRHLLPEEQRELKESAFGEPVGDLES' A
#
# COMPACT_ATOMS: atom_id res chain seq x y z
N MET A 1 4.04 6.28 17.13
CA MET A 1 5.12 6.88 16.32
C MET A 1 4.55 7.12 14.93
N MET A 2 4.56 8.34 14.40
CA MET A 2 4.16 8.58 12.99
C MET A 2 5.38 8.40 12.08
N SER A 3 5.17 7.87 10.87
CA SER A 3 6.22 7.62 9.88
C SER A 3 6.90 8.93 9.49
N THR A 4 7.99 9.26 10.17
CA THR A 4 8.71 10.53 10.03
C THR A 4 9.20 10.75 8.60
N GLY A 5 9.63 9.67 7.93
CA GLY A 5 10.04 9.72 6.53
C GLY A 5 8.90 10.00 5.55
N LEU A 6 7.70 9.43 5.77
CA LEU A 6 6.56 9.64 4.88
C LEU A 6 6.01 11.06 5.02
N THR A 7 5.88 11.54 6.27
CA THR A 7 5.38 12.88 6.55
C THR A 7 6.36 13.95 6.09
N PHE A 8 7.64 13.85 6.46
CA PHE A 8 8.66 14.82 6.05
C PHE A 8 8.89 14.80 4.52
N GLY A 9 8.91 13.61 3.91
CA GLY A 9 9.06 13.46 2.46
C GLY A 9 7.91 14.09 1.67
N THR A 10 6.67 13.93 2.15
CA THR A 10 5.50 14.54 1.49
C THR A 10 5.47 16.06 1.68
N ILE A 11 5.77 16.55 2.89
CA ILE A 11 5.79 18.01 3.18
C ILE A 11 6.88 18.71 2.36
N SER A 12 8.08 18.12 2.23
CA SER A 12 9.17 18.71 1.43
C SER A 12 8.87 18.75 -0.07
N ALA A 13 8.22 17.71 -0.62
CA ALA A 13 7.77 17.72 -2.02
C ALA A 13 6.70 18.80 -2.26
N LEU A 14 5.73 18.95 -1.34
CA LEU A 14 4.67 19.96 -1.45
C LEU A 14 5.23 21.38 -1.29
N PHE A 15 6.19 21.57 -0.39
CA PHE A 15 6.93 22.82 -0.24
C PHE A 15 7.68 23.20 -1.52
N GLY A 16 8.37 22.24 -2.14
CA GLY A 16 9.08 22.45 -3.41
C GLY A 16 8.14 22.81 -4.56
N LEU A 17 6.97 22.18 -4.63
CA LEU A 17 5.94 22.49 -5.64
C LEU A 17 5.39 23.91 -5.45
N ASN A 18 5.07 24.30 -4.22
CA ASN A 18 4.51 25.61 -3.91
C ASN A 18 5.49 26.78 -4.16
N HIS A 19 6.79 26.54 -3.99
CA HIS A 19 7.84 27.54 -4.25
C HIS A 19 8.38 27.50 -5.67
N GLY A 20 7.82 26.66 -6.56
CA GLY A 20 8.25 26.53 -7.95
C GLY A 20 9.64 25.92 -8.14
N ILE A 21 10.17 25.21 -7.13
CA ILE A 21 11.44 24.48 -7.21
C ILE A 21 11.27 23.21 -8.05
N ILE A 22 10.09 22.60 -7.99
CA ILE A 22 9.73 21.41 -8.75
C ILE A 22 8.37 21.58 -9.43
N ASP A 23 8.18 20.90 -10.56
CA ASP A 23 6.91 20.84 -11.29
C ASP A 23 5.97 19.74 -10.74
N GLN A 24 4.69 19.78 -11.11
CA GLN A 24 3.69 18.78 -10.72
C GLN A 24 4.09 17.35 -11.13
N GLY A 25 4.77 17.18 -12.27
CA GLY A 25 5.34 15.90 -12.66
C GLY A 25 6.39 15.41 -11.66
N GLN A 26 7.32 16.26 -11.25
CA GLN A 26 8.37 15.92 -10.28
C GLN A 26 7.80 15.66 -8.88
N TYR A 27 6.78 16.40 -8.47
CA TYR A 27 6.04 16.14 -7.24
C TYR A 27 5.48 14.71 -7.21
N SER A 28 4.83 14.27 -8.28
CA SER A 28 4.27 12.91 -8.38
C SER A 28 5.34 11.83 -8.22
N HIS A 29 6.51 12.00 -8.85
CA HIS A 29 7.63 11.07 -8.72
C HIS A 29 8.18 11.00 -7.29
N LEU A 30 8.33 12.15 -6.62
CA LEU A 30 8.82 12.20 -5.24
C LEU A 30 7.86 11.48 -4.29
N VAL A 31 6.57 11.77 -4.39
CA VAL A 31 5.53 11.13 -3.56
C VAL A 31 5.47 9.62 -3.84
N ALA A 32 5.47 9.21 -5.10
CA ALA A 32 5.46 7.79 -5.48
C ALA A 32 6.69 7.04 -4.93
N THR A 33 7.87 7.67 -5.00
CA THR A 33 9.12 7.09 -4.47
C THR A 33 9.07 6.94 -2.94
N VAL A 34 8.59 7.97 -2.24
CA VAL A 34 8.47 7.96 -0.77
C VAL A 34 7.50 6.86 -0.30
N ILE A 35 6.33 6.73 -0.93
CA ILE A 35 5.37 5.66 -0.64
C ILE A 35 5.98 4.29 -0.99
N GLY A 36 6.56 4.17 -2.18
CA GLY A 36 7.19 2.94 -2.64
C GLY A 36 8.29 2.44 -1.69
N SER A 37 9.06 3.36 -1.10
CA SER A 37 10.10 3.04 -0.12
C SER A 37 9.57 2.36 1.15
N ALA A 38 8.32 2.62 1.53
CA ALA A 38 7.69 1.98 2.69
C ALA A 38 7.00 0.65 2.31
N VAL A 39 6.41 0.59 1.13
CA VAL A 39 5.62 -0.57 0.68
C VAL A 39 6.51 -1.70 0.15
N ILE A 40 7.51 -1.39 -0.67
CA ILE A 40 8.35 -2.39 -1.34
C ILE A 40 9.11 -3.27 -0.33
N PRO A 41 9.80 -2.72 0.69
CA PRO A 41 10.51 -3.55 1.66
C PRO A 41 9.56 -4.45 2.47
N THR A 42 8.38 -3.93 2.81
CA THR A 42 7.34 -4.67 3.54
C THR A 42 6.80 -5.83 2.69
N ALA A 43 6.52 -5.60 1.41
CA ALA A 43 6.06 -6.63 0.48
C ALA A 43 7.10 -7.73 0.30
N ILE A 44 8.38 -7.36 0.12
CA ILE A 44 9.49 -8.32 0.01
C ILE A 44 9.64 -9.09 1.33
N ALA A 45 9.60 -8.42 2.47
CA ALA A 45 9.70 -9.07 3.78
C ALA A 45 8.58 -10.09 3.99
N ASN A 46 7.33 -9.72 3.69
CA ASN A 46 6.20 -10.65 3.74
C ASN A 46 6.43 -11.87 2.81
N ALA A 47 6.85 -11.67 1.56
CA ALA A 47 7.07 -12.81 0.65
C ALA A 47 8.21 -13.76 1.08
N ARG A 48 9.26 -13.24 1.70
CA ARG A 48 10.48 -13.98 2.07
C ARG A 48 10.47 -14.54 3.49
N PHE A 49 9.83 -13.84 4.42
CA PHE A 49 9.82 -14.17 5.85
C PHE A 49 8.48 -14.73 6.33
N LEU A 50 7.43 -14.78 5.51
CA LEU A 50 6.20 -15.48 5.90
C LEU A 50 6.49 -16.99 5.97
N PRO A 51 6.45 -17.59 7.17
CA PRO A 51 6.69 -19.01 7.33
C PRO A 51 5.52 -19.77 6.69
N ARG A 52 5.79 -20.49 5.61
CA ARG A 52 4.83 -21.33 4.86
C ARG A 52 4.19 -22.47 5.68
N HIS A 53 4.54 -22.57 6.97
CA HIS A 53 4.10 -23.62 7.87
C HIS A 53 2.99 -23.18 8.85
N LEU A 54 2.56 -21.92 8.79
CA LEU A 54 1.46 -21.35 9.60
C LEU A 54 0.48 -20.60 8.69
N LEU A 55 -0.05 -21.25 7.66
CA LEU A 55 -1.21 -20.75 6.93
C LEU A 55 -2.47 -21.40 7.53
N PRO A 56 -2.99 -20.95 8.69
CA PRO A 56 -4.36 -21.28 9.09
C PRO A 56 -5.32 -20.59 8.11
N GLU A 57 -6.53 -21.13 8.00
CA GLU A 57 -7.55 -20.88 6.98
C GLU A 57 -7.98 -19.42 6.73
N GLU A 58 -7.44 -18.41 7.42
CA GLU A 58 -7.81 -16.99 7.27
C GLU A 58 -7.57 -16.40 5.87
N GLN A 59 -6.61 -16.94 5.09
CA GLN A 59 -6.45 -16.50 3.69
C GLN A 59 -7.62 -16.92 2.79
N ARG A 60 -8.43 -17.90 3.22
CA ARG A 60 -9.64 -18.34 2.53
C ARG A 60 -10.76 -17.33 2.77
N GLU A 61 -10.96 -16.89 4.01
CA GLU A 61 -11.99 -15.92 4.42
C GLU A 61 -11.78 -14.51 3.83
N LEU A 62 -10.54 -14.02 3.74
CA LEU A 62 -10.25 -12.70 3.13
C LEU A 62 -10.47 -12.69 1.61
N LYS A 63 -10.29 -13.84 0.95
CA LYS A 63 -10.55 -13.99 -0.49
C LYS A 63 -12.04 -14.19 -0.78
N GLU A 64 -12.76 -14.82 0.14
CA GLU A 64 -14.20 -15.06 0.12
C GLU A 64 -15.02 -13.81 0.48
N SER A 65 -14.54 -12.97 1.41
CA SER A 65 -15.18 -11.70 1.76
C SER A 65 -14.92 -10.57 0.74
N ALA A 66 -13.81 -10.61 0.00
CA ALA A 66 -13.50 -9.66 -1.08
C ALA A 66 -14.25 -9.96 -2.38
N PHE A 67 -14.65 -11.22 -2.59
CA PHE A 67 -15.58 -11.63 -3.64
C PHE A 67 -16.93 -11.92 -2.97
N GLY A 68 -17.68 -10.85 -2.65
CA GLY A 68 -19.05 -11.01 -2.17
C GLY A 68 -19.81 -11.98 -3.07
N GLU A 69 -20.24 -13.10 -2.51
CA GLU A 69 -21.13 -14.03 -3.20
C GLU A 69 -22.33 -13.22 -3.74
N PRO A 70 -22.67 -13.32 -5.03
CA PRO A 70 -23.99 -12.94 -5.45
C PRO A 70 -24.97 -13.91 -4.79
N VAL A 71 -25.64 -13.44 -3.74
CA VAL A 71 -26.85 -14.04 -3.20
C VAL A 71 -27.86 -14.12 -4.34
N GLY A 72 -28.11 -15.33 -4.83
CA GLY A 72 -29.18 -15.59 -5.78
C GLY A 72 -28.92 -16.81 -6.67
N ASP A 73 -29.44 -17.96 -6.26
CA ASP A 73 -30.63 -18.45 -6.96
C ASP A 73 -31.56 -19.15 -5.96
N LEU A 74 -32.84 -18.79 -6.06
CA LEU A 74 -33.93 -19.56 -5.47
C LEU A 74 -34.13 -20.83 -6.33
N GLU A 75 -34.87 -21.80 -5.78
CA GLU A 75 -35.43 -22.98 -6.48
C GLU A 75 -34.41 -24.14 -6.66
N SER A 76 -34.69 -25.39 -6.31
CA SER A 76 -35.95 -26.15 -6.14
C SER A 76 -35.82 -27.25 -5.08
#